data_AF-A0A4Y2DPH9-F1
#
_entry.id   AF-A0A4Y2DPH9-F1
#
_cell.length_a   1.000
_cell.length_b   1.000
_cell.length_c   1.000
_cell.angle_alpha   90.00
_cell.angle_beta   90.00
_cell.angle_gamma   90.00
#
_symmetry.space_group_name_H-M   'P 1'
#
loop_
_entity.id
_entity.type
_entity.pdbx_description
1 polymer ?
#
loop_
_entity_poly.entity_id
_entity_poly.type
_entity_poly.pdbx_seq_one_letter_code
_entity_poly.pdbx_strand_id
1 'polypeptide(L)'
;MMSRNLQKVPYKREELEAEIDAFIQMIISSLPASSRRLDELKVAQLKDETCQKLTDYVLKGWSSKKEVDTLCAPYWQNRYEISVQDGLLMSGCRIVIPKSHQAEVLNQIHEGHLGITKCRARARCSVYWLGISKIIEEKIKSCTACIQESSNRHQPLIPTSFPEIPWEVLGLDLFKYKNSWYLLISDYYSRYPEIARLTSAEIINHCKSIFSRHGIPDVVRSDHGSQFDPVKTRIQGFCKKIMALYTYQVVPNFLKATG
;
A
#
# COMPACT_ATOMS: atom_id res chain seq x y z
N MET A 1 -46.00 -39.66 3.15
CA MET A 1 -46.56 -38.42 2.58
C MET A 1 -46.99 -37.49 3.71
N MET A 2 -46.25 -36.42 3.97
CA MET A 2 -46.74 -35.29 4.77
C MET A 2 -46.40 -34.03 4.01
N SER A 3 -47.40 -33.52 3.27
CA SER A 3 -47.31 -32.25 2.58
C SER A 3 -47.43 -31.13 3.62
N ARG A 4 -46.34 -30.40 3.88
CA ARG A 4 -46.40 -29.15 4.65
C ARG A 4 -47.00 -28.09 3.75
N ASN A 5 -48.30 -27.86 3.89
CA ASN A 5 -48.97 -26.68 3.37
C ASN A 5 -48.39 -25.44 4.06
N LEU A 6 -47.49 -24.73 3.37
CA LEU A 6 -47.11 -23.36 3.72
C LEU A 6 -48.29 -22.46 3.35
N GLN A 7 -49.12 -22.12 4.35
CA GLN A 7 -50.05 -21.00 4.22
C GLN A 7 -49.23 -19.74 3.95
N LYS A 8 -49.30 -19.21 2.73
CA LYS A 8 -48.85 -17.86 2.42
C LYS A 8 -49.79 -16.90 3.14
N VAL A 9 -49.42 -16.51 4.35
CA VAL A 9 -50.10 -15.41 5.05
C VAL A 9 -49.89 -14.16 4.19
N PRO A 10 -50.96 -13.48 3.73
CA PRO A 10 -50.80 -12.27 2.94
C PRO A 10 -50.31 -11.18 3.89
N TYR A 11 -49.03 -10.84 3.75
CA TYR A 11 -48.45 -9.73 4.48
C TYR A 11 -49.13 -8.44 4.00
N LYS A 12 -49.78 -7.68 4.90
CA LYS A 12 -50.50 -6.47 4.51
C LYS A 12 -49.51 -5.43 4.04
N ARG A 13 -49.82 -4.75 2.93
CA ARG A 13 -48.96 -3.73 2.32
C ARG A 13 -48.55 -2.65 3.33
N GLU A 14 -49.49 -2.23 4.18
CA GLU A 14 -49.29 -1.22 5.23
C GLU A 14 -48.29 -1.67 6.31
N GLU A 15 -48.30 -2.95 6.69
CA GLU A 15 -47.33 -3.51 7.63
C GLU A 15 -45.92 -3.54 7.00
N LEU A 16 -45.83 -3.80 5.69
CA LEU A 16 -44.56 -3.89 4.97
C LEU A 16 -43.92 -2.51 4.81
N GLU A 17 -44.75 -1.52 4.49
CA GLU A 17 -44.36 -0.12 4.43
C GLU A 17 -43.85 0.35 5.80
N ALA A 18 -44.54 0.01 6.89
CA ALA A 18 -44.12 0.36 8.25
C ALA A 18 -42.79 -0.31 8.66
N GLU A 19 -42.56 -1.59 8.33
CA GLU A 19 -41.28 -2.26 8.62
C GLU A 19 -40.13 -1.68 7.80
N ILE A 20 -40.37 -1.34 6.52
CA ILE A 20 -39.40 -0.67 5.65
C ILE A 20 -39.03 0.69 6.24
N ASP A 21 -40.03 1.48 6.62
CA ASP A 21 -39.81 2.80 7.23
C ASP A 21 -39.02 2.70 8.55
N ALA A 22 -39.37 1.74 9.42
CA ALA A 22 -38.66 1.52 10.68
C ALA A 22 -37.20 1.11 10.46
N PHE A 23 -36.92 0.23 9.49
CA PHE A 23 -35.57 -0.17 9.14
C PHE A 23 -34.74 1.00 8.60
N ILE A 24 -35.35 1.87 7.79
CA ILE A 24 -34.64 3.04 7.25
C ILE A 24 -34.40 4.08 8.35
N GLN A 25 -35.35 4.31 9.26
CA GLN A 25 -35.14 5.18 10.43
C GLN A 25 -33.97 4.69 11.30
N MET A 26 -33.87 3.38 11.52
CA MET A 26 -32.73 2.78 12.20
C MET A 26 -31.41 3.08 11.46
N ILE A 27 -31.38 2.96 10.13
CA ILE A 27 -30.21 3.30 9.32
C ILE A 27 -29.82 4.77 9.51
N ILE A 28 -30.75 5.70 9.37
CA ILE A 28 -30.47 7.15 9.50
C ILE A 28 -29.94 7.47 10.90
N SER A 29 -30.56 6.92 11.94
CA SER A 29 -30.13 7.12 13.33
C SER A 29 -28.73 6.55 13.62
N SER A 30 -28.31 5.54 12.87
CA SER A 30 -26.99 4.91 12.99
C SER A 30 -25.88 5.63 12.21
N LEU A 31 -26.23 6.59 11.35
CA LEU A 31 -25.24 7.39 10.63
C LEU A 31 -24.49 8.29 11.62
N PRO A 32 -23.16 8.43 11.48
CA PRO A 32 -22.36 9.28 12.35
C PRO A 32 -22.50 10.76 11.99
N ALA A 33 -23.74 11.26 11.88
CA ALA A 33 -24.06 12.64 11.53
C ALA A 33 -25.07 13.21 12.54
N SER A 34 -24.85 14.46 12.97
CA SER A 34 -25.81 15.17 13.81
C SER A 34 -27.06 15.55 13.01
N SER A 35 -28.20 15.71 13.69
CA SER A 35 -29.45 16.17 13.06
C SER A 35 -29.26 17.46 12.25
N ARG A 36 -28.57 18.44 12.84
CA ARG A 36 -28.19 19.70 12.16
C ARG A 36 -27.43 19.44 10.86
N ARG A 37 -26.49 18.50 10.85
CA ARG A 37 -25.69 18.19 9.67
C ARG A 37 -26.52 17.55 8.57
N LEU A 38 -27.48 16.71 8.94
CA LEU A 38 -28.45 16.15 7.99
C LEU A 38 -29.31 17.26 7.37
N ASP A 39 -29.77 18.23 8.16
CA ASP A 39 -30.56 19.36 7.64
C ASP A 39 -29.76 20.25 6.68
N GLU A 40 -28.49 20.53 7.00
CA GLU A 40 -27.57 21.23 6.10
C GLU A 40 -27.41 20.49 4.77
N LEU A 41 -27.26 19.16 4.80
CA LEU A 41 -27.15 18.32 3.60
C LEU A 41 -28.46 18.29 2.80
N LYS A 42 -29.64 18.24 3.45
CA LYS A 42 -30.94 18.36 2.77
C LYS A 42 -31.04 19.68 2.01
N VAL A 43 -30.74 20.80 2.66
CA VAL A 43 -30.74 22.13 2.03
C VAL A 43 -29.76 22.19 0.86
N ALA A 44 -28.60 21.57 0.98
CA ALA A 44 -27.61 21.52 -0.08
C ALA A 44 -28.05 20.64 -1.26
N GLN A 45 -28.67 19.49 -1.00
CA GLN A 45 -29.25 18.62 -2.04
C GLN A 45 -30.36 19.33 -2.81
N LEU A 46 -31.20 20.10 -2.12
CA LEU A 46 -32.24 20.92 -2.76
C LEU A 46 -31.70 22.00 -3.69
N LYS A 47 -30.42 22.37 -3.59
CA LYS A 47 -29.77 23.37 -4.46
C LYS A 47 -28.91 22.72 -5.56
N ASP A 48 -28.62 21.44 -5.46
CA ASP A 48 -27.75 20.72 -6.39
C ASP A 48 -28.59 20.15 -7.55
N GLU A 49 -28.29 20.58 -8.78
CA GLU A 49 -29.05 20.20 -9.98
C GLU A 49 -29.13 18.68 -10.18
N THR A 50 -28.05 17.96 -9.88
CA THR A 50 -28.03 16.49 -10.02
C THR A 50 -28.93 15.85 -8.96
N CYS A 51 -28.86 16.32 -7.71
CA CYS A 51 -29.69 15.81 -6.63
C CYS A 51 -31.19 16.10 -6.87
N GLN A 52 -31.53 17.28 -7.39
CA GLN A 52 -32.91 17.62 -7.76
C GLN A 52 -33.45 16.67 -8.83
N LYS A 53 -32.71 16.46 -9.93
CA LYS A 53 -33.12 15.54 -11.01
C LYS A 53 -33.24 14.10 -10.52
N LEU A 54 -32.30 13.64 -9.68
CA LEU A 54 -32.37 12.30 -9.08
C LEU A 54 -33.61 12.14 -8.18
N THR A 55 -33.91 13.15 -7.36
CA THR A 55 -35.12 13.17 -6.52
C THR A 55 -36.38 13.07 -7.38
N ASP A 56 -36.44 13.82 -8.47
CA ASP A 56 -37.54 13.76 -9.44
C ASP A 56 -37.69 12.37 -10.07
N TYR A 57 -36.60 11.72 -10.48
CA TYR A 57 -36.64 10.36 -11.02
C TYR A 57 -37.04 9.30 -9.98
N VAL A 58 -36.66 9.49 -8.72
CA VAL A 58 -37.09 8.58 -7.64
C VAL A 58 -38.59 8.71 -7.39
N LEU A 59 -39.13 9.94 -7.36
CA LEU A 59 -40.54 10.19 -7.05
C LEU A 59 -41.48 9.91 -8.23
N LYS A 60 -41.09 10.28 -9.46
CA LYS A 60 -41.91 10.15 -10.68
C LYS A 60 -41.65 8.86 -11.44
N GLY A 61 -40.58 8.16 -11.11
CA GLY A 61 -40.09 7.00 -11.84
C GLY A 61 -39.00 7.36 -12.85
N TRP A 62 -38.11 6.40 -13.09
CA TRP A 62 -37.01 6.52 -14.03
C TRP A 62 -37.49 6.32 -15.49
N SER A 63 -37.18 7.27 -16.38
CA SER A 63 -37.44 7.20 -17.84
C SER A 63 -36.54 6.17 -18.54
N SER A 64 -36.58 5.92 -19.85
CA SER A 64 -35.65 4.93 -20.42
C SER A 64 -34.18 5.40 -20.38
N LYS A 65 -33.20 4.48 -20.41
CA LYS A 65 -31.76 4.81 -20.34
C LYS A 65 -31.31 5.90 -21.33
N LYS A 66 -31.94 5.97 -22.50
CA LYS A 66 -31.58 6.93 -23.56
C LYS A 66 -32.14 8.33 -23.33
N GLU A 67 -33.15 8.45 -22.49
CA GLU A 67 -33.90 9.68 -22.20
C GLU A 67 -33.49 10.33 -20.87
N VAL A 68 -32.62 9.66 -20.11
CA VAL A 68 -32.13 10.15 -18.83
C VAL A 68 -31.12 11.27 -19.08
N ASP A 69 -31.26 12.35 -18.33
CA ASP A 69 -30.35 13.49 -18.36
C ASP A 69 -28.88 13.06 -18.21
N THR A 70 -27.97 13.71 -18.91
CA THR A 70 -26.54 13.35 -18.91
C THR A 70 -25.90 13.39 -17.52
N LEU A 71 -26.39 14.24 -16.61
CA LEU A 71 -25.93 14.29 -15.22
C LEU A 71 -26.37 13.06 -14.42
N CYS A 72 -27.53 12.50 -14.74
CA CYS A 72 -28.13 11.35 -14.06
C CYS A 72 -27.80 10.00 -14.73
N ALA A 73 -27.38 10.01 -16.00
CA ALA A 73 -27.05 8.81 -16.77
C ALA A 73 -26.10 7.84 -16.06
N PRO A 74 -25.06 8.27 -15.31
CA PRO A 74 -24.18 7.33 -14.61
C PRO A 74 -24.84 6.64 -13.40
N TYR A 75 -25.90 7.23 -12.84
CA TYR A 75 -26.69 6.65 -11.75
C TYR A 75 -27.68 5.58 -12.25
N TRP A 76 -27.97 5.54 -13.55
CA TRP A 76 -28.95 4.64 -14.17
C TRP A 76 -28.75 3.16 -13.81
N GLN A 77 -27.48 2.71 -13.76
CA GLN A 77 -27.13 1.32 -13.44
C GLN A 77 -27.57 0.94 -12.02
N ASN A 78 -27.45 1.87 -11.07
CA ASN A 78 -27.74 1.66 -9.66
C ASN A 78 -29.02 2.38 -9.22
N ARG A 79 -29.92 2.68 -10.18
CA ARG A 79 -31.13 3.50 -9.94
C ARG A 79 -32.05 2.97 -8.85
N TYR A 80 -32.12 1.64 -8.69
CA TYR A 80 -32.94 0.99 -7.67
C TYR A 80 -32.34 1.06 -6.27
N GLU A 81 -31.05 1.42 -6.15
CA GLU A 81 -30.45 1.72 -4.86
C GLU A 81 -30.73 3.16 -4.43
N ILE A 82 -31.19 4.03 -5.34
CA ILE A 82 -31.39 5.45 -5.05
C ILE A 82 -32.80 5.65 -4.52
N SER A 83 -32.89 6.26 -3.35
CA SER A 83 -34.15 6.53 -2.66
C SER A 83 -34.13 7.90 -2.00
N VAL A 84 -35.29 8.39 -1.59
CA VAL A 84 -35.44 9.64 -0.83
C VAL A 84 -36.11 9.27 0.49
N GLN A 85 -35.46 9.58 1.61
CA GLN A 85 -36.00 9.36 2.96
C GLN A 85 -35.95 10.64 3.77
N ASP A 86 -37.06 11.05 4.38
CA ASP A 86 -37.16 12.28 5.17
C ASP A 86 -36.64 13.52 4.43
N GLY A 87 -36.81 13.56 3.12
CA GLY A 87 -36.30 14.62 2.23
C GLY A 87 -34.79 14.54 1.94
N LEU A 88 -34.10 13.46 2.32
CA LEU A 88 -32.69 13.23 2.06
C LEU A 88 -32.52 12.19 0.95
N LEU A 89 -31.74 12.53 -0.08
CA LEU A 89 -31.37 11.62 -1.15
C LEU A 89 -30.31 10.61 -0.67
N MET A 90 -30.61 9.33 -0.84
CA MET A 90 -29.84 8.19 -0.35
C MET A 90 -29.48 7.23 -1.49
N SER A 91 -28.39 6.46 -1.32
CA SER A 91 -28.01 5.32 -2.14
C SER A 91 -27.76 4.11 -1.24
N GLY A 92 -28.73 3.20 -1.18
CA GLY A 92 -28.84 2.19 -0.14
C GLY A 92 -28.87 2.87 1.23
N CYS A 93 -27.95 2.47 2.11
CA CYS A 93 -27.83 3.05 3.45
C CYS A 93 -26.92 4.29 3.55
N ARG A 94 -26.56 4.91 2.42
CA ARG A 94 -25.55 5.99 2.37
C ARG A 94 -26.17 7.29 1.87
N ILE A 95 -25.76 8.42 2.44
CA ILE A 95 -26.23 9.74 2.01
C ILE A 95 -25.56 10.12 0.69
N VAL A 96 -26.34 10.58 -0.29
CA VAL A 96 -25.79 11.16 -1.52
C VAL A 96 -25.24 12.54 -1.23
N ILE A 97 -23.94 12.77 -1.39
CA ILE A 97 -23.32 14.06 -1.04
C ILE A 97 -23.37 15.02 -2.24
N PRO A 98 -24.02 16.19 -2.10
CA PRO A 98 -24.09 17.20 -3.16
C PRO A 98 -22.69 17.77 -3.44
N LYS A 99 -22.47 18.27 -4.66
CA LYS A 99 -21.13 18.65 -5.14
C LYS A 99 -20.44 19.68 -4.24
N SER A 100 -21.21 20.61 -3.67
CA SER A 100 -20.72 21.65 -2.75
C SER A 100 -20.08 21.12 -1.46
N HIS A 101 -20.46 19.92 -1.00
CA HIS A 101 -20.01 19.35 0.27
C HIS A 101 -18.99 18.20 0.09
N GLN A 102 -18.75 17.75 -1.14
CA GLN A 102 -17.86 16.62 -1.42
C GLN A 102 -16.43 16.85 -0.92
N ALA A 103 -15.90 18.08 -1.05
CA ALA A 103 -14.54 18.40 -0.60
C ALA A 103 -14.38 18.30 0.91
N GLU A 104 -15.36 18.80 1.67
CA GLU A 104 -15.36 18.74 3.14
C GLU A 104 -15.48 17.29 3.63
N VAL A 105 -16.45 16.55 3.10
CA VAL A 105 -16.66 15.14 3.45
C VAL A 105 -15.44 14.28 3.07
N LEU A 106 -14.80 14.55 1.94
CA LEU A 106 -13.56 13.88 1.55
C LEU A 106 -12.44 14.11 2.55
N ASN A 107 -12.30 15.33 3.07
CA ASN A 107 -11.32 15.65 4.10
C ASN A 107 -11.61 14.92 5.41
N GLN A 108 -12.88 14.83 5.84
CA GLN A 108 -13.29 14.07 7.03
C GLN A 108 -13.04 12.56 6.88
N ILE A 109 -13.32 11.99 5.70
CA ILE A 109 -13.02 10.56 5.44
C ILE A 109 -11.52 10.29 5.59
N HIS A 110 -10.69 11.19 5.06
CA HIS A 110 -9.23 11.11 5.06
C HIS A 110 -8.59 11.45 6.41
N GLU A 111 -9.33 12.07 7.33
CA GLU A 111 -8.85 12.49 8.64
C GLU A 111 -8.21 11.32 9.41
N GLY A 112 -7.05 11.58 10.00
CA GLY A 112 -6.23 10.57 10.69
C GLY A 112 -5.39 9.69 9.77
N HIS A 113 -5.30 9.96 8.46
CA HIS A 113 -4.35 9.34 7.52
C HIS A 113 -4.36 7.80 7.50
N LEU A 114 -5.54 7.19 7.69
CA LEU A 114 -5.72 5.76 7.95
C LEU A 114 -5.46 4.81 6.77
N GLY A 115 -5.01 5.34 5.62
CA GLY A 115 -4.79 4.58 4.39
C GLY A 115 -6.08 4.23 3.61
N ILE A 116 -5.89 3.64 2.43
CA ILE A 116 -6.94 3.47 1.42
C ILE A 116 -8.09 2.57 1.88
N THR A 117 -7.78 1.47 2.56
CA THR A 117 -8.78 0.48 2.98
C THR A 117 -9.76 1.09 3.99
N LYS A 118 -9.25 1.77 5.01
CA LYS A 118 -10.08 2.39 6.06
C LYS A 118 -10.87 3.59 5.52
N CYS A 119 -10.28 4.42 4.66
CA CYS A 119 -11.00 5.53 4.03
C CYS A 119 -12.16 5.03 3.15
N ARG A 120 -11.95 3.98 2.35
CA ARG A 120 -13.02 3.35 1.55
C ARG A 120 -14.10 2.71 2.44
N ALA A 121 -13.72 2.08 3.55
CA ALA A 121 -14.67 1.51 4.49
C ALA A 121 -15.56 2.59 5.12
N ARG A 122 -14.98 3.70 5.59
CA ARG A 122 -15.73 4.86 6.12
C ARG A 122 -16.74 5.38 5.12
N ALA A 123 -16.32 5.61 3.88
CA ALA A 123 -17.21 6.05 2.82
C ALA A 123 -18.38 5.06 2.59
N ARG A 124 -18.08 3.76 2.49
CA ARG A 124 -19.10 2.72 2.28
C ARG A 124 -20.15 2.64 3.38
N CYS A 125 -19.83 3.04 4.60
CA CYS A 125 -20.77 3.00 5.71
C CYS A 125 -21.68 4.22 5.80
N SER A 126 -21.34 5.36 5.18
CA SER A 126 -22.05 6.62 5.45
C SER A 126 -22.43 7.45 4.23
N VAL A 127 -21.60 7.48 3.18
CA VAL A 127 -21.75 8.49 2.12
C VAL A 127 -21.51 7.92 0.71
N TYR A 128 -22.12 8.57 -0.28
CA TYR A 128 -22.02 8.17 -1.67
C TYR A 128 -22.00 9.38 -2.61
N TRP A 129 -21.17 9.29 -3.64
CA TRP A 129 -21.29 10.04 -4.89
C TRP A 129 -20.50 9.29 -5.97
N LEU A 130 -20.77 9.59 -7.24
CA LEU A 130 -20.09 8.92 -8.35
C LEU A 130 -18.58 9.09 -8.26
N GLY A 131 -17.85 7.97 -8.38
CA GLY A 131 -16.38 7.99 -8.43
C GLY A 131 -15.69 8.25 -7.09
N ILE A 132 -16.40 8.30 -5.96
CA ILE A 132 -15.83 8.52 -4.62
C ILE A 132 -14.60 7.65 -4.33
N SER A 133 -14.61 6.38 -4.73
CA SER A 133 -13.49 5.45 -4.49
C SER A 133 -12.20 5.86 -5.19
N LYS A 134 -12.30 6.50 -6.37
CA LYS A 134 -11.16 7.02 -7.14
C LYS A 134 -10.67 8.34 -6.54
N ILE A 135 -11.59 9.22 -6.17
CA ILE A 135 -11.28 10.51 -5.53
C ILE A 135 -10.56 10.30 -4.18
N ILE A 136 -11.00 9.33 -3.38
CA ILE A 136 -10.30 8.93 -2.13
C ILE A 136 -8.87 8.49 -2.43
N GLU A 137 -8.67 7.70 -3.49
CA GLU A 137 -7.35 7.22 -3.88
C GLU A 137 -6.43 8.38 -4.31
N GLU A 138 -6.94 9.30 -5.11
CA GLU A 138 -6.22 10.52 -5.53
C GLU A 138 -5.88 11.42 -4.33
N LYS A 139 -6.80 11.58 -3.37
CA LYS A 139 -6.56 12.33 -2.12
C LYS A 139 -5.42 11.73 -1.29
N ILE A 140 -5.38 10.41 -1.16
CA ILE A 140 -4.33 9.72 -0.41
C ILE A 140 -2.99 9.80 -1.14
N LYS A 141 -2.98 9.62 -2.47
CA LYS A 141 -1.76 9.73 -3.29
C LYS A 141 -1.16 11.13 -3.33
N SER A 142 -1.96 12.17 -3.13
CA SER A 142 -1.51 13.57 -3.07
C SER A 142 -1.23 14.07 -1.65
N CYS A 143 -1.50 13.27 -0.62
CA CYS A 143 -1.29 13.66 0.78
C CYS A 143 0.16 13.43 1.20
N THR A 144 0.87 14.51 1.57
CA THR A 144 2.26 14.48 2.02
C THR A 144 2.49 13.54 3.21
N ALA A 145 1.62 13.59 4.24
CA ALA A 145 1.72 12.72 5.41
C ALA A 145 1.55 11.23 5.03
N CYS A 146 0.58 10.90 4.17
CA CYS A 146 0.39 9.53 3.70
C CYS A 146 1.55 9.04 2.82
N ILE A 147 2.18 9.92 2.04
CA ILE A 147 3.34 9.58 1.22
C ILE A 147 4.54 9.26 2.11
N GLN A 148 4.81 10.08 3.13
CA GLN A 148 5.92 9.89 4.06
C GLN A 148 5.81 8.58 4.85
N GLU A 149 4.59 8.24 5.28
CA GLU A 149 4.30 6.99 6.00
C GLU A 149 4.07 5.78 5.09
N SER A 150 4.07 5.96 3.77
CA SER A 150 3.90 4.83 2.86
C SER A 150 5.13 3.92 2.93
N SER A 151 4.93 2.71 3.45
CA SER A 151 5.99 1.70 3.48
C SER A 151 6.37 1.38 2.03
N ASN A 152 7.55 1.80 1.60
CA ASN A 152 8.13 1.35 0.35
C ASN A 152 8.16 -0.18 0.40
N ARG A 153 7.44 -0.84 -0.51
CA ARG A 153 7.54 -2.30 -0.64
C ARG A 153 9.02 -2.60 -0.85
N HIS A 154 9.59 -3.42 0.03
CA HIS A 154 10.96 -3.88 -0.14
C HIS A 154 11.08 -4.44 -1.56
N GLN A 155 12.00 -3.88 -2.34
CA GLN A 155 12.30 -4.42 -3.65
C GLN A 155 12.73 -5.88 -3.47
N PRO A 156 12.30 -6.80 -4.34
CA PRO A 156 12.76 -8.17 -4.28
C PRO A 156 14.28 -8.20 -4.38
N LEU A 157 14.91 -9.05 -3.56
CA LEU A 157 16.36 -9.24 -3.62
C LEU A 157 16.74 -9.67 -5.04
N ILE A 158 17.71 -8.97 -5.63
CA ILE A 158 18.25 -9.35 -6.94
C ILE A 158 19.26 -10.48 -6.69
N PRO A 159 19.01 -11.72 -7.18
CA PRO A 159 19.97 -12.79 -7.02
C PRO A 159 21.22 -12.50 -7.87
N THR A 160 22.40 -12.63 -7.27
CA THR A 160 23.66 -12.60 -8.02
C THR A 160 23.90 -13.96 -8.65
N SER A 161 24.55 -14.00 -9.83
CA SER A 161 25.01 -15.25 -10.43
C SER A 161 25.85 -16.06 -9.45
N PHE A 162 25.63 -17.37 -9.45
CA PHE A 162 26.47 -18.31 -8.71
C PHE A 162 27.77 -18.53 -9.50
N PRO A 163 28.94 -18.59 -8.84
CA PRO A 163 30.20 -18.84 -9.54
C PRO A 163 30.21 -20.22 -10.21
N GLU A 164 30.96 -20.39 -11.29
CA GLU A 164 31.08 -21.66 -12.02
C GLU A 164 32.22 -22.53 -11.46
N ILE A 165 33.26 -21.92 -10.89
CA ILE A 165 34.43 -22.62 -10.34
C ILE A 165 34.78 -22.14 -8.92
N PRO A 166 35.41 -23.01 -8.09
CA PRO A 166 35.98 -22.61 -6.81
C PRO A 166 36.94 -21.43 -6.98
N TRP A 167 36.93 -20.51 -6.02
CA TRP A 167 37.85 -19.36 -5.96
C TRP A 167 37.66 -18.32 -7.06
N GLU A 168 36.62 -18.41 -7.89
CA GLU A 168 36.26 -17.37 -8.86
C GLU A 168 35.77 -16.09 -8.17
N VAL A 169 34.89 -16.23 -7.17
CA VAL A 169 34.29 -15.09 -6.45
C VAL A 169 34.51 -15.24 -4.95
N LEU A 170 35.20 -14.28 -4.34
CA LEU A 170 35.50 -14.26 -2.92
C LEU A 170 34.80 -13.12 -2.19
N GLY A 171 34.34 -13.39 -0.97
CA GLY A 171 33.88 -12.39 -0.01
C GLY A 171 34.93 -12.12 1.05
N LEU A 172 35.25 -10.85 1.26
CA LEU A 172 36.19 -10.37 2.26
C LEU A 172 35.44 -9.60 3.33
N ASP A 173 35.69 -9.96 4.59
CA ASP A 173 35.13 -9.27 5.75
C ASP A 173 36.22 -9.07 6.82
N LEU A 174 36.08 -7.99 7.60
CA LEU A 174 36.94 -7.67 8.74
C LEU A 174 36.11 -7.67 10.01
N PHE A 175 36.45 -8.56 10.94
CA PHE A 175 35.80 -8.63 12.24
C PHE A 175 36.81 -8.55 13.38
N LYS A 176 36.33 -8.13 14.56
CA LYS A 176 37.13 -7.99 15.77
C LYS A 176 36.70 -9.02 16.80
N TYR A 177 37.64 -9.80 17.31
CA TYR A 177 37.41 -10.79 18.35
C TYR A 177 38.52 -10.75 19.40
N LYS A 178 38.17 -10.75 20.70
CA LYS A 178 39.12 -10.65 21.82
C LYS A 178 40.21 -9.60 21.61
N ASN A 179 39.78 -8.39 21.25
CA ASN A 179 40.61 -7.22 20.97
C ASN A 179 41.59 -7.33 19.79
N SER A 180 41.50 -8.38 18.97
CA SER A 180 42.30 -8.56 17.75
C SER A 180 41.42 -8.47 16.50
N TRP A 181 41.97 -7.90 15.44
CA TRP A 181 41.32 -7.87 14.12
C TRP A 181 41.61 -9.15 13.34
N TYR A 182 40.65 -9.59 12.55
CA TYR A 182 40.74 -10.77 11.69
C TYR A 182 40.21 -10.45 10.30
N LEU A 183 40.88 -11.00 9.29
CA LEU A 183 40.41 -11.08 7.91
C LEU A 183 39.72 -12.43 7.71
N LEU A 184 38.47 -12.38 7.27
CA LEU A 184 37.73 -13.53 6.77
C LEU A 184 37.69 -13.45 5.24
N ILE A 185 38.09 -14.52 4.57
CA ILE A 185 37.89 -14.73 3.14
C ILE A 185 36.98 -15.94 2.98
N SER A 186 35.87 -15.81 2.27
CA SER A 186 34.98 -16.92 1.95
C SER A 186 34.84 -17.08 0.45
N ASP A 187 35.03 -18.30 -0.03
CA ASP A 187 34.70 -18.66 -1.41
C ASP A 187 33.18 -18.75 -1.61
N TYR A 188 32.64 -18.11 -2.65
CA TYR A 188 31.20 -18.12 -2.93
C TYR A 188 30.73 -19.45 -3.53
N TYR A 189 31.62 -20.20 -4.18
CA TYR A 189 31.28 -21.50 -4.76
C TYR A 189 31.17 -22.57 -3.67
N SER A 190 32.26 -22.83 -2.95
CA SER A 190 32.35 -23.91 -1.96
C SER A 190 31.90 -23.53 -0.55
N ARG A 191 31.75 -22.23 -0.26
CA ARG A 191 31.56 -21.69 1.10
C ARG A 191 32.74 -21.95 2.04
N TYR A 192 33.91 -22.26 1.51
CA TYR A 192 35.11 -22.50 2.30
C TYR A 192 35.65 -21.21 2.92
N PRO A 193 35.82 -21.15 4.27
CA PRO A 193 36.35 -19.98 4.95
C PRO A 193 37.85 -20.07 5.21
N GLU A 194 38.54 -18.93 5.07
CA GLU A 194 39.93 -18.70 5.46
C GLU A 194 39.98 -17.51 6.43
N ILE A 195 40.70 -17.67 7.54
CA ILE A 195 40.77 -16.64 8.59
C ILE A 195 42.23 -16.33 8.91
N ALA A 196 42.58 -15.05 8.93
CA ALA A 196 43.91 -14.57 9.30
C ALA A 196 43.83 -13.45 10.33
N ARG A 197 44.64 -13.52 11.39
CA ARG A 197 44.73 -12.47 12.41
C ARG A 197 45.60 -11.31 11.90
N LEU A 198 45.13 -10.08 12.03
CA LEU A 198 45.83 -8.89 11.54
C LEU A 198 46.75 -8.28 12.60
N THR A 199 48.05 -8.17 12.26
CA THR A 199 49.05 -7.38 12.99
C THR A 199 49.66 -6.35 12.05
N SER A 200 49.56 -5.05 12.39
CA SER A 200 50.16 -3.81 11.82
C SER A 200 50.44 -3.64 10.31
N ALA A 201 50.59 -4.66 9.47
CA ALA A 201 50.92 -4.55 8.04
C ALA A 201 50.44 -5.68 7.10
N GLU A 202 49.51 -6.58 7.45
CA GLU A 202 49.46 -7.87 6.73
C GLU A 202 48.18 -8.30 6.01
N ILE A 203 47.16 -7.45 5.78
CA ILE A 203 46.00 -7.87 4.95
C ILE A 203 46.47 -8.30 3.55
N ILE A 204 47.32 -7.49 2.91
CA ILE A 204 47.85 -7.80 1.57
C ILE A 204 48.70 -9.08 1.59
N ASN A 205 49.51 -9.28 2.63
CA ASN A 205 50.35 -10.47 2.74
C ASN A 205 49.52 -11.74 2.95
N HIS A 206 48.48 -11.66 3.78
CA HIS A 206 47.52 -12.75 3.93
C HIS A 206 46.76 -13.02 2.64
N CYS A 207 46.28 -12.00 1.92
CA CYS A 207 45.65 -12.19 0.62
C CYS A 207 46.61 -12.85 -0.37
N LYS A 208 47.87 -12.39 -0.49
CA LYS A 208 48.88 -13.03 -1.35
C LYS A 208 49.09 -14.49 -0.97
N SER A 209 49.28 -14.79 0.32
CA SER A 209 49.48 -16.16 0.80
C SER A 209 48.30 -17.07 0.48
N ILE A 210 47.07 -16.58 0.68
CA ILE A 210 45.83 -17.32 0.39
C ILE A 210 45.69 -17.53 -1.12
N PHE A 211 45.87 -16.50 -1.94
CA PHE A 211 45.74 -16.58 -3.40
C PHE A 211 46.83 -17.46 -4.03
N SER A 212 48.04 -17.51 -3.46
CA SER A 212 49.08 -18.43 -3.91
C SER A 212 48.74 -19.90 -3.67
N ARG A 213 47.88 -20.23 -2.69
CA ARG A 213 47.49 -21.61 -2.39
C ARG A 213 46.33 -22.10 -3.26
N HIS A 214 45.39 -21.22 -3.55
CA HIS A 214 44.10 -21.60 -4.12
C HIS A 214 43.84 -21.05 -5.53
N GLY A 215 44.64 -20.08 -5.97
CA GLY A 215 44.44 -19.36 -7.22
C GLY A 215 44.11 -17.89 -7.00
N ILE A 216 44.31 -17.10 -8.05
CA ILE A 216 43.94 -15.68 -8.06
C ILE A 216 42.46 -15.60 -8.42
N PRO A 217 41.61 -14.96 -7.60
CA PRO A 217 40.20 -14.84 -7.89
C PRO A 217 39.92 -13.85 -9.03
N ASP A 218 38.79 -14.06 -9.69
CA ASP A 218 38.24 -13.11 -10.66
C ASP A 218 37.60 -11.94 -9.92
N VAL A 219 36.71 -12.21 -8.95
CA VAL A 219 35.96 -11.17 -8.25
C VAL A 219 36.21 -11.23 -6.74
N VAL A 220 36.47 -10.06 -6.16
CA VAL A 220 36.54 -9.86 -4.71
C VAL A 220 35.47 -8.86 -4.28
N ARG A 221 34.59 -9.30 -3.38
CA ARG A 221 33.52 -8.50 -2.78
C ARG A 221 33.88 -8.17 -1.34
N SER A 222 33.67 -6.93 -0.91
CA SER A 222 33.82 -6.52 0.49
C SER A 222 32.73 -5.49 0.82
N ASP A 223 32.18 -5.58 2.03
CA ASP A 223 31.31 -4.53 2.52
C ASP A 223 32.17 -3.30 2.82
N HIS A 224 31.66 -2.12 2.48
CA HIS A 224 32.40 -0.87 2.67
C HIS A 224 32.36 -0.40 4.12
N GLY A 225 32.45 -1.34 5.05
CA GLY A 225 32.46 -1.06 6.47
C GLY A 225 33.58 -0.10 6.82
N SER A 226 33.33 0.78 7.79
CA SER A 226 34.35 1.72 8.31
C SER A 226 35.59 1.00 8.83
N GLN A 227 35.46 -0.29 9.16
CA GLN A 227 36.56 -1.19 9.50
C GLN A 227 37.64 -1.26 8.40
N PHE A 228 37.27 -1.04 7.14
CA PHE A 228 38.20 -1.02 6.02
C PHE A 228 38.88 0.34 5.80
N ASP A 229 38.37 1.46 6.33
CA ASP A 229 38.88 2.81 6.00
C ASP A 229 40.41 2.98 6.20
N PRO A 230 41.06 2.43 7.25
CA PRO A 230 42.51 2.56 7.43
C PRO A 230 43.35 1.83 6.35
N VAL A 231 42.76 0.84 5.68
CA VAL A 231 43.43 -0.09 4.76
C VAL A 231 42.81 -0.12 3.36
N LYS A 232 41.70 0.61 3.16
CA LYS A 232 40.86 0.65 1.97
C LYS A 232 41.65 0.98 0.71
N THR A 233 42.40 2.07 0.72
CA THR A 233 43.19 2.53 -0.43
C THR A 233 44.28 1.52 -0.80
N ARG A 234 44.83 0.82 0.19
CA ARG A 234 45.87 -0.20 -0.01
C ARG A 234 45.29 -1.50 -0.57
N ILE A 235 44.16 -1.97 -0.03
CA ILE A 235 43.47 -3.18 -0.53
C ILE A 235 42.93 -2.93 -1.94
N GLN A 236 42.25 -1.80 -2.18
CA GLN A 236 41.78 -1.42 -3.50
C GLN A 236 42.94 -1.29 -4.50
N GLY A 237 44.05 -0.66 -4.10
CA GLY A 237 45.24 -0.56 -4.93
C GLY A 237 45.90 -1.92 -5.23
N PHE A 238 45.91 -2.83 -4.25
CA PHE A 238 46.42 -4.18 -4.42
C PHE A 238 45.52 -5.02 -5.34
N CYS A 239 44.22 -5.02 -5.09
CA CYS A 239 43.21 -5.67 -5.93
C CYS A 239 43.27 -5.16 -7.37
N LYS A 240 43.37 -3.84 -7.59
CA LYS A 240 43.53 -3.26 -8.93
C LYS A 240 44.83 -3.65 -9.62
N LYS A 241 45.93 -3.86 -8.87
CA LYS A 241 47.25 -4.23 -9.41
C LYS A 241 47.38 -5.72 -9.74
N ILE A 242 46.74 -6.59 -8.98
CA ILE A 242 46.79 -8.05 -9.20
C ILE A 242 45.65 -8.52 -10.11
N MET A 243 44.46 -7.92 -10.00
CA MET A 243 43.25 -8.33 -10.72
C MET A 243 42.91 -7.32 -11.82
N ALA A 244 43.77 -7.24 -12.84
CA ALA A 244 43.73 -6.23 -13.90
C ALA A 244 42.43 -6.13 -14.73
N LEU A 245 41.37 -6.90 -14.42
CA LEU A 245 40.13 -6.95 -15.19
C LEU A 245 38.80 -6.86 -14.39
N TYR A 246 38.81 -6.71 -13.05
CA TYR A 246 37.57 -7.00 -12.29
C TYR A 246 37.05 -5.90 -11.35
N THR A 247 35.72 -5.89 -11.23
CA THR A 247 34.91 -4.87 -10.56
C THR A 247 34.93 -5.03 -9.04
N TYR A 248 35.47 -4.02 -8.34
CA TYR A 248 35.23 -3.86 -6.91
C TYR A 248 33.80 -3.36 -6.72
N GLN A 249 32.88 -4.28 -6.41
CA GLN A 249 31.48 -3.91 -6.17
C GLN A 249 31.29 -3.50 -4.72
N VAL A 250 31.06 -2.20 -4.54
CA VAL A 250 30.45 -1.65 -3.34
C VAL A 250 29.00 -2.09 -3.33
N VAL A 251 28.63 -3.03 -2.47
CA VAL A 251 27.22 -3.23 -2.20
C VAL A 251 26.80 -2.04 -1.33
N PRO A 252 25.92 -1.13 -1.79
CA PRO A 252 25.37 -0.10 -0.91
C PRO A 252 24.71 -0.79 0.28
N ASN A 253 24.66 -0.14 1.44
CA ASN A 253 24.03 -0.67 2.66
C ASN A 253 22.62 -1.23 2.39
N PHE A 254 22.54 -2.50 1.99
CA PHE A 254 21.32 -3.26 2.08
C PHE A 254 21.19 -3.58 3.56
N LEU A 255 20.13 -3.02 4.15
CA LEU A 255 19.69 -3.27 5.50
C LEU A 255 19.98 -4.73 5.85
N LYS A 256 20.87 -4.91 6.85
CA LYS A 256 21.13 -6.22 7.44
C LYS A 256 19.77 -6.82 7.78
N ALA A 257 19.43 -7.93 7.14
CA ALA A 257 18.35 -8.76 7.61
C ALA A 257 18.78 -9.28 8.99
N THR A 258 18.25 -8.67 10.04
CA THR A 258 18.29 -9.22 11.38
C THR A 258 17.42 -10.47 11.35
N GLY A 259 18.06 -11.63 11.32
CA GLY A 259 17.46 -12.89 11.73
C GLY A 259 17.33 -12.97 13.24
#